data_AF-A0A6M1UDI9-F1
#
_entry.id   AF-A0A6M1UDI9-F1
#
_cell.length_a   1.000
_cell.length_b   1.000
_cell.length_c   1.000
_cell.angle_alpha   90.00
_cell.angle_beta   90.00
_cell.angle_gamma   90.00
#
_symmetry.space_group_name_H-M   'P 1'
#
loop_
_entity.id
_entity.type
_entity.pdbx_description
1 polymer ?
#
loop_
_entity_poly.entity_id
_entity_poly.type
_entity_poly.pdbx_seq_one_letter_code
_entity_poly.pdbx_strand_id
1 'polypeptide(L)' 'MLIYEHDGVYIAEIDYQSERIVKTGKTWEEARDRLLTTLMVLEMIG' A
#
# COMPACT_ATOMS: atom_id res chain seq x y z
N MET A 1 -1.09 5.61 6.77
CA MET A 1 -1.48 4.35 6.11
C MET A 1 -2.95 4.11 6.37
N LEU A 2 -3.75 3.97 5.31
CA LEU A 2 -5.16 3.58 5.36
C LEU A 2 -5.32 2.28 4.58
N ILE A 3 -6.12 1.34 5.10
CA ILE A 3 -6.45 0.10 4.41
C ILE A 3 -7.95 -0.15 4.56
N TYR A 4 -8.63 -0.37 3.44
CA TYR A 4 -10.08 -0.59 3.39
C TYR A 4 -10.45 -1.55 2.26
N GLU A 5 -11.66 -2.09 2.32
CA GLU A 5 -12.21 -2.95 1.28
C GLU A 5 -13.15 -2.15 0.38
N HIS A 6 -13.08 -2.41 -0.92
CA HIS A 6 -13.93 -1.83 -1.94
C HIS A 6 -14.17 -2.86 -3.06
N ASP A 7 -15.43 -3.24 -3.29
CA ASP A 7 -15.86 -4.17 -4.34
C ASP A 7 -15.12 -5.52 -4.34
N GLY A 8 -14.87 -6.08 -3.15
CA GLY A 8 -14.16 -7.34 -2.92
C GLY A 8 -12.64 -7.24 -3.04
N VAL A 9 -12.09 -6.03 -3.15
CA VAL A 9 -10.65 -5.75 -3.25
C VAL A 9 -10.21 -4.92 -2.06
N TYR A 10 -9.12 -5.32 -1.43
CA TYR A 10 -8.48 -4.53 -0.37
C TYR A 10 -7.54 -3.50 -1.00
N ILE A 11 -7.72 -2.25 -0.62
CA ILE A 11 -6.92 -1.10 -1.05
C ILE A 11 -6.12 -0.63 0.16
N ALA A 12 -4.80 -0.55 0.01
CA ALA A 12 -3.86 -0.01 0.98
C ALA A 12 -3.17 1.22 0.39
N GLU A 13 -3.22 2.34 1.11
CA GLU A 13 -2.69 3.61 0.61
C GLU A 13 -2.00 4.45 1.68
N ILE A 14 -1.03 5.25 1.25
CA ILE A 14 -0.24 6.16 2.08
C ILE A 14 0.31 7.31 1.24
N ASP A 15 0.46 8.47 1.85
CA ASP A 15 1.19 9.58 1.27
C ASP A 15 2.68 9.47 1.67
N TYR A 16 3.58 9.44 0.69
CA TYR A 16 5.02 9.33 0.86
C TYR A 16 5.72 10.35 -0.03
N GLN A 17 6.55 11.24 0.56
CA GLN A 17 7.30 12.28 -0.16
C GLN A 17 6.47 13.11 -1.17
N SER A 18 5.23 13.46 -0.80
CA SER A 18 4.26 14.19 -1.67
C SER A 18 3.63 13.36 -2.78
N GLU A 19 3.88 12.04 -2.84
CA GLU A 19 3.21 11.11 -3.75
C GLU A 19 2.24 10.19 -3.01
N ARG A 20 1.10 9.88 -3.64
CA ARG A 20 0.13 8.89 -3.15
C ARG A 20 0.54 7.50 -3.64
N ILE A 21 0.92 6.61 -2.72
CA ILE A 21 1.20 5.21 -3.04
C ILE A 21 -0.03 4.39 -2.73
N VAL A 22 -0.49 3.62 -3.72
CA VAL A 22 -1.65 2.74 -3.59
C VAL A 22 -1.27 1.32 -4.02
N LYS A 23 -1.67 0.33 -3.21
CA LYS A 23 -1.56 -1.10 -3.52
C LYS A 23 -2.88 -1.80 -3.27
N THR A 24 -3.12 -2.84 -4.05
CA THR A 24 -4.34 -3.66 -3.96
C THR A 24 -4.01 -5.11 -3.63
N GLY A 25 -4.96 -5.81 -3.00
CA GLY A 25 -4.86 -7.22 -2.65
C GLY A 25 -6.23 -7.88 -2.56
N LYS A 26 -6.27 -9.22 -2.63
CA LYS A 26 -7.49 -10.01 -2.41
C LYS A 26 -7.81 -10.18 -0.93
N THR A 27 -6.80 -10.05 -0.08
CA THR A 27 -6.95 -9.97 1.38
C THR A 27 -6.35 -8.69 1.91
N TRP A 28 -6.74 -8.35 3.14
CA TRP A 28 -6.21 -7.19 3.85
C TRP A 28 -4.69 -7.29 4.02
N GLU A 29 -4.19 -8.47 4.38
CA GLU A 29 -2.76 -8.75 4.56
C GLU A 29 -1.98 -8.59 3.24
N GLU A 30 -2.53 -9.08 2.12
CA GLU A 30 -1.89 -8.95 0.81
C GLU A 30 -1.71 -7.48 0.40
N ALA A 31 -2.77 -6.67 0.59
CA ALA A 31 -2.70 -5.24 0.28
C ALA A 31 -1.69 -4.51 1.18
N ARG A 32 -1.70 -4.81 2.49
CA ARG A 32 -0.75 -4.27 3.48
C ARG A 32 0.69 -4.62 3.11
N ASP A 33 0.99 -5.91 2.91
CA ASP A 33 2.36 -6.39 2.73
C ASP A 33 2.96 -5.82 1.45
N ARG A 34 2.17 -5.74 0.37
CA ARG A 34 2.58 -5.06 -0.87
C ARG A 34 2.91 -3.58 -0.66
N LEU A 35 2.10 -2.87 0.13
CA LEU A 35 2.37 -1.47 0.45
C LEU A 35 3.67 -1.32 1.25
N LEU A 36 3.85 -2.13 2.29
CA LEU A 36 5.05 -2.11 3.12
C LEU A 36 6.31 -2.45 2.32
N THR A 37 6.29 -3.50 1.49
CA THR A 37 7.43 -3.82 0.61
C THR A 37 7.76 -2.66 -0.32
N THR A 38 6.75 -1.96 -0.85
CA THR A 38 6.98 -0.79 -1.72
C THR A 38 7.64 0.36 -0.98
N LEU A 39 7.17 0.65 0.24
CA LEU A 39 7.78 1.68 1.09
C LEU A 39 9.23 1.35 1.42
N MET A 40 9.53 0.10 1.78
CA MET A 40 10.91 -0.34 2.05
C MET A 40 11.82 -0.12 0.85
N VAL A 41 11.36 -0.44 -0.37
CA VAL A 41 12.15 -0.22 -1.60
C VAL A 41 12.38 1.28 -1.85
N LEU A 42 11.37 2.12 -1.64
CA LEU A 42 11.50 3.57 -1.83
C LEU A 42 12.44 4.20 -0.80
N GLU A 43 12.39 3.76 0.46
CA GLU A 43 13.31 4.20 1.51
C GLU A 43 14.76 3.78 1.26
N MET A 44 15.00 2.69 0.52
CA MET A 44 16.34 2.23 0.18
C MET A 44 16.95 2.95 -1.05
N ILE A 45 16.11 3.58 -1.88
CA ILE A 45 16.54 4.29 -3.11
C ILE A 45 16.57 5.81 -2.89
N GLY A 46 15.82 6.32 -1.91
CA GLY A 46 15.74 7.73 -1.54
C GLY A 46 16.92 8.28 -0.73
#